data_AF-A0A3D4UPF4-F1
#
_entry.id   AF-A0A3D4UPF4-F1
#
_cell.length_a   1.000
_cell.length_b   1.000
_cell.length_c   1.000
_cell.angle_alpha   90.00
_cell.angle_beta   90.00
_cell.angle_gamma   90.00
#
_symmetry.space_group_name_H-M   'P 1'
#
loop_
_entity.id
_entity.type
_entity.pdbx_description
1 polymer ?
#
loop_
_entity_poly.entity_id
_entity_poly.type
_entity_poly.pdbx_seq_one_letter_code
_entity_poly.pdbx_strand_id
1 'polypeptide(L)'
;TIDPENSYATGPEEYDPQALVNAAQEYRQRTRELAGDLDVDVIVDKAPLNCNYVGLIALLFPDAHIIHCQRDPRDNCLSCFFQLLSTGHSYSFDLYNCGRYYRNYRAIMKHYEGLLSSPEVNMPIFENDYEGMVADQEQRTHELLEFIGLPFDPACLEFYKTGRVAVTLSNDQVRQPIYKSSTKRYERYAAHLGPLIEGLGEEIINEADSK
;
A
#
# COMPACT_ATOMS: atom_id res chain seq x y z
N THR A 1 12.15 31.78 4.18
CA THR A 1 12.60 31.98 5.57
C THR A 1 11.71 31.12 6.42
N ILE A 2 12.28 30.18 7.17
CA ILE A 2 11.56 29.19 7.97
C ILE A 2 10.89 29.93 9.13
N ASP A 3 9.59 29.70 9.35
CA ASP A 3 8.83 30.27 10.47
C ASP A 3 9.32 29.64 11.79
N PRO A 4 9.91 30.42 12.71
CA PRO A 4 10.46 29.90 13.97
C PRO A 4 9.39 29.40 14.96
N GLU A 5 8.09 29.68 14.75
CA GLU A 5 7.00 29.11 15.56
C GLU A 5 6.36 27.88 14.92
N ASN A 6 6.76 27.51 13.69
CA ASN A 6 6.27 26.32 13.05
C ASN A 6 7.05 25.10 13.58
N SER A 7 6.44 24.35 14.50
CA SER A 7 6.98 23.12 15.08
C SER A 7 7.20 21.98 14.07
N TYR A 8 6.72 22.13 12.84
CA TYR A 8 6.98 21.23 11.72
C TYR A 8 8.12 21.70 10.82
N ALA A 9 8.75 22.82 11.16
CA ALA A 9 9.80 23.46 10.39
C ALA A 9 11.21 23.14 10.89
N THR A 10 11.33 22.34 11.95
CA THR A 10 12.57 21.63 12.23
C THR A 10 12.74 20.55 11.18
N GLY A 11 13.82 20.65 10.40
CA GLY A 11 14.23 19.55 9.52
C GLY A 11 14.59 18.30 10.34
N PRO A 12 14.91 17.18 9.69
CA PRO A 12 15.27 15.92 10.37
C PRO A 12 16.52 16.00 11.27
N GLU A 13 17.17 17.16 11.40
CA GLU A 13 18.34 17.38 12.26
C GLU A 13 17.97 17.67 13.73
N GLU A 14 16.72 18.04 14.01
CA GLU A 14 16.20 18.26 15.36
C GLU A 14 14.90 17.47 15.55
N TYR A 15 15.01 16.15 15.74
CA TYR A 15 13.88 15.33 16.21
C TYR A 15 14.16 14.82 17.62
N ASP A 16 13.11 14.73 18.45
CA ASP A 16 13.19 14.13 19.78
C ASP A 16 13.12 12.60 19.67
N PRO A 17 14.21 11.87 19.96
CA PRO A 17 14.20 10.41 19.90
C PRO A 17 13.19 9.79 20.87
N GLN A 18 12.94 10.44 22.00
CA GLN A 18 11.96 9.96 22.97
C GLN A 18 10.54 10.09 22.43
N ALA A 19 10.24 11.11 21.62
CA ALA A 19 8.95 11.24 20.96
C ALA A 19 8.68 10.10 19.98
N LEU A 20 9.69 9.64 19.23
CA LEU A 20 9.56 8.46 18.35
C LEU A 20 9.30 7.18 19.15
N VAL A 21 10.05 6.97 20.24
CA VAL A 21 9.84 5.80 21.13
C VAL A 21 8.42 5.82 21.71
N ASN A 22 7.95 6.97 22.19
CA ASN A 22 6.62 7.12 22.76
C ASN A 22 5.53 6.86 21.69
N ALA A 23 5.69 7.41 20.49
CA ALA A 23 4.75 7.21 19.38
C ALA A 23 4.69 5.73 18.95
N ALA A 24 5.84 5.04 18.89
CA ALA A 24 5.89 3.62 18.57
C ALA A 24 5.20 2.76 19.65
N GLN A 25 5.44 3.06 20.94
CA GLN A 25 4.78 2.37 22.06
C GLN A 25 3.28 2.59 22.05
N GLU A 26 2.83 3.83 21.86
CA GLU A 26 1.41 4.17 21.79
C GLU A 26 0.71 3.46 20.64
N TYR A 27 1.32 3.43 19.46
CA TYR A 27 0.77 2.73 18.30
C TYR A 27 0.69 1.21 18.51
N ARG A 28 1.74 0.58 19.07
CA ARG A 28 1.73 -0.85 19.43
C ARG A 28 0.66 -1.16 20.47
N GLN A 29 0.50 -0.30 21.47
CA GLN A 29 -0.54 -0.45 22.49
C GLN A 29 -1.93 -0.39 21.84
N ARG A 30 -2.22 0.66 21.06
CA ARG A 30 -3.53 0.84 20.42
C ARG A 30 -3.87 -0.30 19.47
N THR A 31 -2.91 -0.77 18.68
CA THR A 31 -3.13 -1.91 17.76
C THR A 31 -3.32 -3.23 18.51
N ARG A 32 -2.61 -3.44 19.62
CA ARG A 32 -2.83 -4.59 20.52
C ARG A 32 -4.20 -4.54 21.19
N GLU A 33 -4.67 -3.36 21.59
CA GLU A 33 -6.03 -3.17 22.11
C GLU A 33 -7.10 -3.47 21.05
N LEU A 34 -6.87 -3.08 19.78
CA LEU A 34 -7.77 -3.41 18.66
C LEU A 34 -7.81 -4.92 18.35
N ALA A 35 -6.72 -5.66 18.59
CA ALA A 35 -6.71 -7.11 18.49
C ALA A 35 -7.54 -7.79 19.60
N GLY A 36 -7.82 -7.08 20.70
CA GLY A 36 -8.58 -7.58 21.84
C GLY A 36 -7.92 -8.81 22.48
N ASP A 37 -8.74 -9.82 22.78
CA ASP A 37 -8.31 -11.06 23.44
C ASP A 37 -7.69 -12.08 22.47
N LEU A 38 -7.54 -11.74 21.19
CA LEU A 38 -6.91 -12.64 20.21
C LEU A 38 -5.43 -12.85 20.55
N ASP A 39 -5.01 -14.09 20.73
CA ASP A 39 -3.59 -14.41 20.85
C ASP A 39 -2.96 -14.33 19.45
N VAL A 40 -2.16 -13.29 19.22
CA VAL A 40 -1.58 -12.97 17.90
C VAL A 40 -0.13 -12.54 18.08
N ASP A 41 0.75 -13.14 17.30
CA ASP A 41 2.18 -12.80 17.27
C ASP A 41 2.48 -11.64 16.32
N VAL A 42 1.62 -11.44 15.30
CA VAL A 42 1.81 -10.46 14.23
C VAL A 42 0.56 -9.61 14.06
N ILE A 43 0.77 -8.30 13.93
CA ILE A 43 -0.27 -7.33 13.58
C ILE A 43 -0.02 -6.85 12.15
N VAL A 44 -1.06 -6.85 11.33
CA VAL A 44 -1.02 -6.29 9.97
C VAL A 44 -1.81 -4.98 9.96
N ASP A 45 -1.12 -3.86 9.77
CA ASP A 45 -1.77 -2.58 9.43
C ASP A 45 -1.82 -2.45 7.90
N LYS A 46 -3.02 -2.29 7.36
CA LYS A 46 -3.25 -2.10 5.93
C LYS A 46 -4.16 -0.90 5.69
N ALA A 47 -3.56 0.21 5.28
CA ALA A 47 -4.25 1.35 4.69
C ALA A 47 -3.55 1.82 3.40
N PRO A 48 -4.30 2.14 2.32
CA PRO A 48 -3.70 2.60 1.06
C PRO A 48 -2.79 3.84 1.22
N LEU A 49 -3.11 4.72 2.16
CA LEU A 49 -2.35 5.95 2.41
C LEU A 49 -1.09 5.74 3.26
N ASN A 50 -0.81 4.51 3.73
CA ASN A 50 0.44 4.20 4.46
C ASN A 50 1.69 4.46 3.61
N CYS A 51 1.56 4.50 2.26
CA CYS A 51 2.64 4.90 1.36
C CYS A 51 3.21 6.29 1.70
N ASN A 52 2.42 7.20 2.30
CA ASN A 52 2.90 8.53 2.71
C ASN A 52 3.72 8.51 4.01
N TYR A 53 3.71 7.39 4.73
CA TYR A 53 4.28 7.28 6.07
C TYR A 53 5.41 6.25 6.15
N VAL A 54 5.82 5.63 5.03
CA VAL A 54 6.84 4.56 5.02
C VAL A 54 8.15 4.99 5.71
N GLY A 55 8.61 6.22 5.47
CA GLY A 55 9.80 6.75 6.16
C GLY A 55 9.62 6.86 7.67
N LEU A 56 8.43 7.27 8.14
CA LEU A 56 8.12 7.32 9.57
C LEU A 56 7.96 5.91 10.16
N ILE A 57 7.34 4.99 9.43
CA ILE A 57 7.22 3.57 9.83
C ILE A 57 8.61 2.98 10.05
N ALA A 58 9.56 3.23 9.15
CA ALA A 58 10.94 2.75 9.28
C ALA A 58 11.65 3.29 10.53
N LEU A 59 11.36 4.54 10.92
CA LEU A 59 11.90 5.14 12.15
C LEU A 59 11.26 4.57 13.42
N LEU A 60 9.94 4.33 13.40
CA LEU A 60 9.19 3.87 14.57
C LEU A 60 9.32 2.36 14.81
N PHE A 61 9.40 1.58 13.74
CA PHE A 61 9.30 0.11 13.75
C PHE A 61 10.40 -0.51 12.88
N PRO A 62 11.66 -0.52 13.35
CA PRO A 62 12.76 -1.10 12.58
C PRO A 62 12.61 -2.61 12.32
N ASP A 63 11.72 -3.28 13.03
CA ASP A 63 11.32 -4.69 12.86
C ASP A 63 10.10 -4.90 11.95
N ALA A 64 9.57 -3.84 11.35
CA ALA A 64 8.43 -3.94 10.43
C ALA A 64 8.86 -4.51 9.06
N HIS A 65 7.95 -5.27 8.46
CA HIS A 65 8.04 -5.68 7.06
C HIS A 65 7.11 -4.80 6.21
N ILE A 66 7.63 -4.25 5.11
CA ILE A 66 6.85 -3.43 4.19
C ILE A 66 6.40 -4.29 3.01
N ILE A 67 5.08 -4.44 2.84
CA ILE A 67 4.47 -5.12 1.71
C ILE A 67 3.82 -4.05 0.83
N HIS A 68 4.36 -3.87 -0.35
CA HIS A 68 3.89 -2.87 -1.30
C HIS A 68 3.04 -3.54 -2.38
N CYS A 69 1.72 -3.42 -2.24
CA CYS A 69 0.78 -3.96 -3.21
C CYS A 69 0.67 -3.02 -4.43
N GLN A 70 1.09 -3.52 -5.58
CA GLN A 70 1.02 -2.81 -6.86
C GLN A 70 0.01 -3.46 -7.78
N ARG A 71 -0.53 -2.68 -8.71
CA ARG A 71 -1.48 -3.12 -9.74
C ARG A 71 -1.26 -2.28 -10.97
N ASP A 72 -1.69 -2.74 -12.14
CA ASP A 72 -1.71 -1.90 -13.35
C ASP A 72 -2.32 -0.51 -13.03
N PRO A 73 -1.59 0.59 -13.32
CA PRO A 73 -2.00 1.94 -12.97
C PRO A 73 -3.37 2.32 -13.56
N ARG A 74 -3.69 1.79 -14.74
CA ARG A 74 -4.94 2.08 -15.47
C ARG A 74 -6.11 1.43 -14.76
N ASP A 75 -5.97 0.15 -14.40
CA ASP A 75 -7.00 -0.56 -13.63
C ASP A 75 -7.17 0.00 -12.22
N ASN A 76 -6.08 0.37 -11.55
CA ASN A 76 -6.14 0.94 -10.21
C ASN A 76 -6.85 2.30 -10.20
N CYS A 77 -6.44 3.21 -11.08
CA CYS A 77 -7.03 4.54 -11.17
C CYS A 77 -8.49 4.49 -11.64
N LEU A 78 -8.82 3.63 -12.59
CA LEU A 78 -10.20 3.41 -13.03
C LEU A 78 -11.06 2.85 -11.90
N SER A 79 -10.51 1.93 -11.10
CA SER A 79 -11.20 1.41 -9.92
C SER A 79 -11.46 2.50 -8.89
N CYS A 80 -10.49 3.38 -8.62
CA CYS A 80 -10.69 4.54 -7.74
C CYS A 80 -11.81 5.44 -8.27
N PHE A 81 -11.80 5.72 -9.57
CA PHE A 81 -12.78 6.59 -10.22
C PHE A 81 -14.22 6.07 -10.16
N PHE A 82 -14.40 4.75 -10.15
CA PHE A 82 -15.73 4.14 -10.04
C PHE A 82 -16.25 3.98 -8.61
N GLN A 83 -15.44 4.32 -7.60
CA GLN A 83 -15.80 4.17 -6.20
C GLN A 83 -16.04 5.53 -5.56
N LEU A 84 -17.03 5.60 -4.66
CA LEU A 84 -17.24 6.78 -3.81
C LEU A 84 -16.27 6.72 -2.62
N LEU A 85 -14.99 7.00 -2.88
CA LEU A 85 -13.98 7.05 -1.84
C LEU A 85 -14.22 8.24 -0.90
N SER A 86 -14.04 8.02 0.40
CA SER A 86 -14.25 9.04 1.44
C SER A 86 -13.05 9.98 1.57
N THR A 87 -13.06 10.80 2.62
CA THR A 87 -12.02 11.76 3.01
C THR A 87 -10.59 11.27 2.72
N GLY A 88 -9.77 12.13 2.13
CA GLY A 88 -8.39 11.82 1.73
C GLY A 88 -8.23 11.37 0.27
N HIS A 89 -9.32 11.12 -0.44
CA HIS A 89 -9.28 10.57 -1.81
C HIS A 89 -9.98 11.48 -2.84
N SER A 90 -9.91 12.80 -2.67
CA SER A 90 -10.57 13.77 -3.59
C SER A 90 -10.08 13.67 -5.04
N TYR A 91 -8.88 13.12 -5.26
CA TYR A 91 -8.37 12.83 -6.60
C TYR A 91 -9.24 11.84 -7.38
N SER A 92 -10.00 10.99 -6.70
CA SER A 92 -10.77 9.90 -7.32
C SER A 92 -11.95 10.38 -8.18
N PHE A 93 -12.37 11.63 -8.07
CA PHE A 93 -13.52 12.15 -8.83
C PHE A 93 -13.17 12.67 -10.23
N ASP A 94 -11.90 12.56 -10.64
CA ASP A 94 -11.44 13.01 -11.95
C ASP A 94 -10.31 12.10 -12.47
N LEU A 95 -10.43 11.61 -13.70
CA LEU A 95 -9.49 10.63 -14.27
C LEU A 95 -8.06 11.19 -14.38
N TYR A 96 -7.90 12.47 -14.70
CA TYR A 96 -6.58 13.10 -14.79
C TYR A 96 -5.94 13.22 -13.40
N ASN A 97 -6.72 13.60 -12.39
CA ASN A 97 -6.25 13.66 -11.01
C ASN A 97 -5.92 12.28 -10.45
N CYS A 98 -6.67 11.22 -10.80
CA CYS A 98 -6.28 9.84 -10.47
C CYS A 98 -4.87 9.53 -10.99
N GLY A 99 -4.61 9.82 -12.27
CA GLY A 99 -3.31 9.58 -12.88
C GLY A 99 -2.20 10.38 -12.21
N ARG A 100 -2.43 11.67 -11.95
CA ARG A 100 -1.47 12.54 -11.25
C ARG A 100 -1.15 12.07 -9.85
N TYR A 101 -2.17 11.66 -9.09
CA TYR A 101 -1.98 11.12 -7.75
C TYR A 101 -1.15 9.85 -7.80
N TYR A 102 -1.48 8.91 -8.71
CA TYR A 102 -0.73 7.67 -8.87
C TYR A 102 0.74 7.94 -9.21
N ARG A 103 1.02 8.86 -10.14
CA ARG A 103 2.41 9.25 -10.47
C ARG A 103 3.17 9.79 -9.27
N ASN A 104 2.53 10.65 -8.46
CA ASN A 104 3.14 11.18 -7.24
C ASN A 104 3.41 10.08 -6.21
N TYR A 105 2.45 9.17 -6.02
CA TYR A 105 2.63 8.00 -5.15
C TYR A 105 3.82 7.13 -5.60
N ARG A 106 3.95 6.85 -6.90
CA ARG A 106 5.09 6.10 -7.44
C ARG A 106 6.42 6.81 -7.20
N ALA A 107 6.46 8.13 -7.37
CA ALA A 107 7.66 8.92 -7.06
C ALA A 107 8.06 8.84 -5.58
N ILE A 108 7.08 8.89 -4.67
CA ILE A 108 7.29 8.74 -3.22
C ILE A 108 7.80 7.34 -2.89
N MET A 109 7.18 6.29 -3.44
CA MET A 109 7.64 4.91 -3.19
C MET A 109 9.05 4.67 -3.74
N LYS A 110 9.38 5.15 -4.94
CA LYS A 110 10.74 5.10 -5.49
C LYS A 110 11.77 5.82 -4.62
N HIS A 111 11.37 6.93 -3.99
CA HIS A 111 12.21 7.62 -3.01
C HIS A 111 12.45 6.75 -1.76
N TYR A 112 11.41 6.12 -1.23
CA TYR A 112 11.53 5.23 -0.07
C TYR A 112 12.31 3.96 -0.37
N GLU A 113 12.13 3.33 -1.54
CA GLU A 113 12.95 2.19 -1.97
C GLU A 113 14.45 2.52 -1.86
N GLY A 114 14.87 3.71 -2.30
CA GLY A 114 16.26 4.17 -2.18
C GLY A 114 16.72 4.38 -0.74
N LEU A 115 15.88 4.98 0.11
CA LEU A 115 16.20 5.20 1.53
C LEU A 115 16.26 3.90 2.33
N LEU A 116 15.28 3.03 2.15
CA LEU A 116 15.16 1.81 2.94
C LEU A 116 16.19 0.74 2.54
N SER A 117 16.70 0.80 1.31
CA SER A 117 17.79 -0.05 0.83
C SER A 117 19.18 0.42 1.30
N SER A 118 19.28 1.53 2.02
CA SER A 118 20.56 1.98 2.55
C SER A 118 21.08 1.01 3.61
N PRO A 119 22.41 0.83 3.76
CA PRO A 119 22.98 -0.03 4.80
C PRO A 119 22.57 0.34 6.23
N GLU A 120 22.24 1.61 6.46
CA GLU A 120 21.85 2.14 7.77
C GLU A 120 20.42 1.76 8.15
N VAL A 121 19.51 1.66 7.17
CA VAL A 121 18.09 1.34 7.41
C VAL A 121 17.81 -0.14 7.17
N ASN A 122 18.27 -0.69 6.05
CA ASN A 122 18.13 -2.08 5.65
C ASN A 122 16.73 -2.67 5.94
N MET A 123 15.71 -2.04 5.36
CA MET A 123 14.30 -2.46 5.47
C MET A 123 13.77 -2.79 4.07
N PRO A 124 13.99 -4.01 3.56
CA PRO A 124 13.55 -4.35 2.21
C PRO A 124 12.03 -4.23 2.07
N ILE A 125 11.59 -3.92 0.86
CA ILE A 125 10.17 -3.86 0.49
C ILE A 125 9.85 -5.11 -0.33
N PHE A 126 8.78 -5.82 0.02
CA PHE A 126 8.23 -6.87 -0.82
C PHE A 126 7.23 -6.28 -1.81
N GLU A 127 7.57 -6.37 -3.09
CA GLU A 127 6.73 -5.89 -4.18
C GLU A 127 5.68 -6.95 -4.55
N ASN A 128 4.46 -6.75 -4.06
CA ASN A 128 3.34 -7.65 -4.29
C ASN A 128 2.52 -7.17 -5.49
N ASP A 129 2.87 -7.67 -6.67
CA ASP A 129 2.15 -7.43 -7.92
C ASP A 129 0.79 -8.17 -7.95
N TYR A 130 -0.29 -7.41 -8.13
CA TYR A 130 -1.67 -7.92 -8.12
C TYR A 130 -1.91 -8.92 -9.25
N GLU A 131 -1.45 -8.61 -10.46
CA GLU A 131 -1.64 -9.44 -11.64
C GLU A 131 -0.99 -10.83 -11.48
N GLY A 132 0.21 -10.87 -10.90
CA GLY A 132 0.94 -12.08 -10.55
C GLY A 132 0.27 -12.87 -9.42
N MET A 133 -0.21 -12.20 -8.38
CA MET A 133 -1.00 -12.84 -7.31
C MET A 133 -2.31 -13.45 -7.87
N VAL A 134 -2.94 -12.79 -8.85
CA VAL A 134 -4.13 -13.32 -9.54
C VAL A 134 -3.78 -14.48 -10.48
N ALA A 135 -2.58 -14.48 -11.06
CA ALA A 135 -2.11 -15.52 -11.96
C ALA A 135 -1.73 -16.81 -11.21
N ASP A 136 -1.01 -16.68 -10.09
CA ASP A 136 -0.54 -17.77 -9.25
C ASP A 136 -0.54 -17.37 -7.76
N GLN A 137 -1.69 -17.57 -7.10
CA GLN A 137 -1.86 -17.22 -5.68
C GLN A 137 -0.92 -18.01 -4.76
N GLU A 138 -0.74 -19.30 -5.05
CA GLU A 138 -0.01 -20.20 -4.16
C GLU A 138 1.46 -19.83 -4.11
N GLN A 139 2.09 -19.68 -5.29
CA GLN A 139 3.48 -19.26 -5.37
C GLN A 139 3.69 -17.88 -4.70
N ARG A 140 2.85 -16.89 -5.01
CA ARG A 140 2.98 -15.55 -4.42
C ARG A 140 2.76 -15.53 -2.92
N THR A 141 1.86 -16.37 -2.40
CA THR A 141 1.65 -16.53 -0.96
C THR A 141 2.89 -17.12 -0.30
N HIS A 142 3.52 -18.12 -0.91
CA HIS A 142 4.77 -18.69 -0.41
C HIS A 142 5.89 -17.65 -0.35
N GLU A 143 6.12 -16.92 -1.44
CA GLU A 143 7.14 -15.86 -1.53
C GLU A 143 6.93 -14.77 -0.46
N LEU A 144 5.68 -14.34 -0.26
CA LEU A 144 5.33 -13.35 0.75
C LEU A 144 5.60 -13.85 2.18
N LEU A 145 5.18 -15.07 2.48
CA LEU A 145 5.34 -15.66 3.82
C LEU A 145 6.81 -15.92 4.13
N GLU A 146 7.60 -16.38 3.15
CA GLU A 146 9.05 -16.50 3.26
C GLU A 146 9.69 -15.14 3.56
N PHE A 147 9.29 -14.09 2.84
CA PHE A 147 9.79 -12.72 3.05
C PHE A 147 9.56 -12.20 4.46
N ILE A 148 8.39 -12.47 5.06
CA ILE A 148 8.06 -12.03 6.43
C ILE A 148 8.40 -13.06 7.52
N GLY A 149 9.01 -14.20 7.15
CA GLY A 149 9.43 -15.24 8.08
C GLY A 149 8.29 -16.03 8.74
N LEU A 150 7.14 -16.15 8.08
CA LEU A 150 5.99 -16.92 8.58
C LEU A 150 5.84 -18.27 7.86
N PRO A 151 5.34 -19.32 8.54
CA PRO A 151 5.08 -20.60 7.91
C PRO A 151 3.87 -20.53 6.97
N PHE A 152 3.90 -21.34 5.92
CA PHE A 152 2.74 -21.51 5.05
C PHE A 152 1.60 -22.24 5.78
N ASP A 153 0.39 -21.70 5.66
CA ASP A 153 -0.86 -22.34 6.07
C ASP A 153 -1.81 -22.39 4.86
N PRO A 154 -2.36 -23.56 4.48
CA PRO A 154 -3.36 -23.68 3.41
C PRO A 154 -4.56 -22.71 3.55
N ALA A 155 -4.90 -22.29 4.77
CA ALA A 155 -5.93 -21.29 5.03
C ALA A 155 -5.66 -19.94 4.34
N CYS A 156 -4.41 -19.61 4.02
CA CYS A 156 -4.05 -18.43 3.23
C CYS A 156 -4.66 -18.47 1.81
N LEU A 157 -4.74 -19.66 1.20
CA LEU A 157 -5.36 -19.83 -0.12
C LEU A 157 -6.89 -19.75 -0.05
N GLU A 158 -7.44 -20.09 1.12
CA GLU A 158 -8.87 -20.10 1.41
C GLU A 158 -9.32 -18.89 2.25
N PHE A 159 -8.65 -17.73 2.10
CA PHE A 159 -8.91 -16.52 2.90
C PHE A 159 -10.40 -16.09 2.96
N TYR A 160 -11.14 -16.36 1.89
CA TYR A 160 -12.57 -16.05 1.75
C TYR A 160 -13.47 -16.89 2.68
N LYS A 161 -12.94 -17.95 3.30
CA LYS A 161 -13.66 -18.82 4.26
C LYS A 161 -13.52 -18.41 5.72
N THR A 162 -12.66 -17.43 6.04
CA THR A 162 -12.33 -17.05 7.43
C THR A 162 -13.50 -16.44 8.21
N GLY A 163 -14.61 -16.08 7.55
CA GLY A 163 -15.78 -15.47 8.16
C GLY A 163 -15.57 -14.05 8.70
N ARG A 164 -14.34 -13.51 8.58
CA ARG A 164 -14.01 -12.14 8.99
C ARG A 164 -14.73 -11.13 8.10
N VAL A 165 -15.31 -10.11 8.72
CA VAL A 165 -15.94 -9.01 8.00
C VAL A 165 -14.86 -7.99 7.64
N ALA A 166 -14.62 -7.78 6.35
CA ALA A 166 -13.80 -6.67 5.89
C ALA A 166 -14.69 -5.42 5.78
N VAL A 167 -14.50 -4.43 6.64
CA VAL A 167 -15.25 -3.16 6.56
C VAL A 167 -14.57 -2.24 5.54
N THR A 168 -14.62 -2.64 4.26
CA THR A 168 -14.03 -1.90 3.13
C THR A 168 -14.97 -1.85 1.93
N LEU A 169 -14.74 -0.92 1.00
CA LEU A 169 -15.47 -0.87 -0.28
C LEU A 169 -15.23 -2.12 -1.17
N SER A 170 -14.16 -2.87 -0.88
CA SER A 170 -13.83 -4.14 -1.52
C SER A 170 -14.42 -5.37 -0.80
N ASN A 171 -15.29 -5.20 0.21
CA ASN A 171 -15.79 -6.30 1.06
C ASN A 171 -16.36 -7.48 0.27
N ASP A 172 -17.23 -7.20 -0.71
CA ASP A 172 -17.84 -8.27 -1.51
C ASP A 172 -16.81 -9.03 -2.36
N GLN A 173 -15.74 -8.35 -2.77
CA GLN A 173 -14.67 -8.93 -3.58
C GLN A 173 -13.76 -9.84 -2.75
N VAL A 174 -13.40 -9.44 -1.52
CA VAL A 174 -12.50 -10.21 -0.65
C VAL A 174 -13.17 -11.42 0.01
N ARG A 175 -14.49 -11.56 -0.17
CA ARG A 175 -15.27 -12.73 0.27
C ARG A 175 -15.44 -13.79 -0.82
N GLN A 176 -14.75 -13.62 -1.95
CA GLN A 176 -14.71 -14.58 -3.04
C GLN A 176 -13.29 -15.15 -3.20
N PRO A 177 -13.14 -16.36 -3.77
CA PRO A 177 -11.85 -16.82 -4.27
C PRO A 177 -11.22 -15.81 -5.23
N ILE A 178 -9.90 -15.83 -5.39
CA ILE A 178 -9.23 -14.99 -6.40
C ILE A 178 -9.84 -15.22 -7.78
N TYR A 179 -10.13 -14.12 -8.47
CA TYR A 179 -10.78 -14.12 -9.77
C TYR A 179 -10.08 -13.16 -10.74
N LYS A 180 -10.14 -13.47 -12.03
CA LYS A 180 -9.39 -12.76 -13.08
C LYS A 180 -10.16 -11.60 -13.73
N SER A 181 -11.44 -11.40 -13.39
CA SER A 181 -12.29 -10.42 -14.08
C SER A 181 -11.94 -8.95 -13.80
N SER A 182 -11.07 -8.70 -12.82
CA SER A 182 -10.58 -7.37 -12.48
C SER A 182 -9.29 -6.98 -13.22
N THR A 183 -8.56 -7.92 -13.82
CA THR A 183 -7.34 -7.59 -14.59
C THR A 183 -7.70 -7.15 -16.00
N LYS A 184 -6.96 -6.15 -16.52
CA LYS A 184 -7.18 -5.53 -17.83
C LYS A 184 -8.60 -5.00 -18.04
N ARG A 185 -9.29 -4.62 -16.95
CA ARG A 185 -10.65 -4.07 -17.04
C ARG A 185 -10.65 -2.74 -17.80
N TYR A 186 -9.56 -1.97 -17.70
CA TYR A 186 -9.36 -0.69 -18.36
C TYR A 186 -9.54 -0.75 -19.87
N GLU A 187 -9.25 -1.89 -20.51
CA GLU A 187 -9.37 -2.06 -21.97
C GLU A 187 -10.80 -1.80 -22.45
N ARG A 188 -11.81 -2.18 -21.65
CA ARG A 188 -13.23 -1.94 -21.96
C ARG A 188 -13.61 -0.46 -21.98
N TYR A 189 -12.79 0.37 -21.37
CA TYR A 189 -12.99 1.81 -21.24
C TYR A 189 -11.93 2.62 -21.98
N ALA A 190 -11.05 1.97 -22.76
CA ALA A 190 -9.87 2.60 -23.35
C ALA A 190 -10.17 3.92 -24.07
N ALA A 191 -11.30 4.00 -24.79
CA ALA A 191 -11.76 5.21 -25.48
C ALA A 191 -12.00 6.44 -24.56
N HIS A 192 -12.17 6.23 -23.26
CA HIS A 192 -12.44 7.26 -22.26
C HIS A 192 -11.24 7.57 -21.36
N LEU A 193 -10.16 6.80 -21.44
CA LEU A 193 -9.02 6.92 -20.52
C LEU A 193 -7.99 7.97 -20.92
N GLY A 194 -8.21 8.73 -22.00
CA GLY A 194 -7.29 9.80 -22.44
C GLY A 194 -6.78 10.69 -21.31
N PRO A 195 -7.67 11.30 -20.49
CA PRO A 195 -7.25 12.12 -19.35
C PRO A 195 -6.44 11.34 -18.29
N LEU A 196 -6.78 10.07 -18.06
CA LEU A 196 -6.03 9.21 -17.13
C LEU A 196 -4.61 8.94 -17.65
N ILE A 197 -4.48 8.57 -18.92
CA ILE A 197 -3.18 8.31 -19.55
C ILE A 197 -2.29 9.56 -19.50
N GLU A 198 -2.86 10.73 -19.79
CA GLU A 198 -2.17 12.02 -19.64
C GLU A 198 -1.74 12.28 -18.18
N GLY A 199 -2.63 12.02 -17.23
CA GLY A 199 -2.35 12.18 -15.79
C GLY A 199 -1.25 11.25 -15.29
N LEU A 200 -1.21 10.01 -15.77
CA LEU A 200 -0.18 9.01 -15.43
C LEU A 200 1.18 9.40 -16.03
N GLY A 201 1.20 9.93 -17.25
CA GLY A 201 2.42 10.27 -17.97
C GLY A 201 3.15 9.05 -18.56
N GLU A 202 4.04 9.32 -19.51
CA GLU A 202 4.67 8.28 -20.35
C GLU A 202 5.51 7.28 -19.56
N GLU A 203 6.28 7.72 -18.55
CA GLU A 203 7.14 6.83 -17.75
C GLU A 203 6.31 5.72 -17.08
N ILE A 204 5.19 6.07 -16.45
CA ILE A 204 4.33 5.12 -15.75
C ILE A 204 3.64 4.15 -16.72
N ILE A 205 3.22 4.65 -17.89
CA ILE A 205 2.59 3.82 -18.92
C ILE A 205 3.59 2.82 -19.52
N ASN A 206 4.80 3.28 -19.84
CA ASN A 206 5.84 2.42 -20.39
C ASN A 206 6.26 1.34 -19.38
N GLU A 207 6.34 1.67 -18.08
CA GLU A 207 6.59 0.68 -17.02
C GLU A 207 5.49 -0.37 -16.98
N ALA A 208 4.22 0.05 -17.04
CA ALA A 208 3.07 -0.86 -17.00
C ALA A 208 3.01 -1.78 -18.23
N ASP A 209 3.37 -1.29 -19.41
CA ASP A 209 3.37 -2.07 -20.65
C ASP A 209 4.55 -3.05 -20.76
N SER A 210 5.57 -2.90 -19.91
CA SER A 210 6.76 -3.75 -19.88
C SER A 210 6.62 -4.97 -18.97
N LYS A 211 5.53 -5.07 -18.19
CA LYS A 211 5.21 -6.18 -17.28
C LYS A 211 4.23 -7.15 -17.94
#